data_AF-A0A3D3UNT7-F1
#
_entry.id   AF-A0A3D3UNT7-F1
#
_cell.length_a   1.000
_cell.length_b   1.000
_cell.length_c   1.000
_cell.angle_alpha   90.00
_cell.angle_beta   90.00
_cell.angle_gamma   90.00
#
_symmetry.space_group_name_H-M   'P 1'
#
loop_
_entity.id
_entity.type
_entity.pdbx_description
1 polymer ?
#
loop_
_entity_poly.entity_id
_entity_poly.type
_entity_poly.pdbx_seq_one_letter_code
_entity_poly.pdbx_strand_id
1 'polypeptide(L)'
;MLFASKKGYMAEGRKKLKILPLVIIGAVLVGMAYLGRTPYKAIATIHELLAENKELKQAITNLSSEDQIGYAKVVAQQMRDGELFTTIRFVETARNNKLKKILEKEYTIAGDIIHFDALIVKFGNKMVMDGKTRALYLWRRVYGEKMTPAEGFSIEEPGAEPQRYKDMLEALPIEQKKLFWSEIWELANDTEKLAEYDISAIYGNAVYWKLREGLIYIFKINSTGQVYPEIVPDI
;
A
#
# COMPACT_ATOMS: atom_id res chain seq x y z
N MET A 1 -8.01 51.05 85.04
CA MET A 1 -7.47 51.81 83.89
C MET A 1 -6.70 50.83 83.02
N LEU A 2 -7.27 50.30 81.94
CA LEU A 2 -7.54 50.89 80.61
C LEU A 2 -6.46 50.50 79.58
N PHE A 3 -6.96 49.92 78.47
CA PHE A 3 -6.37 49.74 77.13
C PHE A 3 -5.55 48.49 76.74
N ALA A 4 -6.29 47.51 76.21
CA ALA A 4 -6.37 47.12 74.78
C ALA A 4 -5.12 46.72 73.95
N SER A 5 -5.15 45.46 73.51
CA SER A 5 -5.09 44.95 72.12
C SER A 5 -3.94 45.30 71.18
N LYS A 6 -3.19 44.27 70.73
CA LYS A 6 -2.93 44.06 69.29
C LYS A 6 -2.64 42.59 68.95
N LYS A 7 -3.31 42.13 67.88
CA LYS A 7 -3.27 40.82 67.24
C LYS A 7 -1.87 40.37 66.80
N GLY A 8 -1.57 39.09 66.97
CA GLY A 8 -0.54 38.35 66.22
C GLY A 8 -1.15 37.12 65.56
N TYR A 9 -1.59 37.25 64.32
CA TYR A 9 -1.88 36.13 63.42
C TYR A 9 -0.60 35.88 62.61
N MET A 10 0.07 34.73 62.78
CA MET A 10 1.05 34.26 61.81
C MET A 10 1.16 32.73 61.76
N ALA A 11 0.90 32.23 60.54
CA ALA A 11 1.57 31.10 59.90
C ALA A 11 1.05 29.66 60.12
N GLU A 12 -0.22 29.42 59.83
CA GLU A 12 -0.66 28.13 59.30
C GLU A 12 -0.59 28.18 57.76
N GLY A 13 0.58 27.89 57.19
CA GLY A 13 0.79 28.09 55.75
C GLY A 13 2.07 27.53 55.17
N ARG A 14 2.50 26.32 55.58
CA ARG A 14 3.71 25.68 55.02
C ARG A 14 3.64 24.17 54.80
N LYS A 15 2.45 23.57 54.72
CA LYS A 15 2.33 22.13 54.37
C LYS A 15 1.78 21.85 52.98
N LYS A 16 1.01 22.76 52.36
CA LYS A 16 0.44 22.52 51.02
C LYS A 16 1.41 22.77 49.85
N LEU A 17 2.53 23.48 50.07
CA LEU A 17 3.46 23.86 48.99
C LEU A 17 4.50 22.78 48.64
N LYS A 18 4.71 21.78 49.50
CA LYS A 18 5.67 20.68 49.24
C LYS A 18 5.07 19.47 48.53
N ILE A 19 3.74 19.37 48.49
CA ILE A 19 3.03 18.25 47.87
C ILE A 19 2.79 18.53 46.37
N LEU A 20 2.63 19.80 46.00
CA LEU A 20 2.44 20.23 44.62
C LEU A 20 3.58 19.82 43.66
N PRO A 21 4.89 19.96 44.00
CA PRO A 21 5.95 19.49 43.11
C PRO A 21 5.99 17.95 42.98
N LEU A 22 5.60 17.21 44.02
CA LEU A 22 5.55 15.74 44.00
C LEU A 22 4.42 15.20 43.11
N VAL A 23 3.27 15.86 43.11
CA VAL A 23 2.15 15.52 42.22
C VAL A 23 2.49 15.84 40.76
N ILE A 24 3.17 16.95 40.50
CA ILE A 24 3.64 17.30 39.15
C ILE A 24 4.69 16.30 38.65
N ILE A 25 5.65 15.91 39.48
CA ILE A 25 6.65 14.88 39.13
C ILE A 25 5.97 13.53 38.88
N GLY A 26 5.01 13.14 39.71
CA GLY A 26 4.22 11.92 39.50
C GLY A 26 3.42 11.95 38.19
N ALA A 27 2.77 13.08 37.88
CA ALA A 27 2.04 13.26 36.63
C ALA A 27 2.94 13.27 35.39
N VAL A 28 4.15 13.84 35.51
CA VAL A 28 5.18 13.81 34.45
C VAL A 28 5.74 12.40 34.26
N LEU A 29 5.95 11.63 35.33
CA LEU A 29 6.41 10.24 35.24
C LEU A 29 5.33 9.31 34.67
N VAL A 30 4.07 9.50 35.05
CA VAL A 30 2.93 8.79 34.46
C VAL A 30 2.71 9.22 33.01
N GLY A 31 2.86 10.51 32.69
CA GLY A 31 2.83 11.04 31.34
C GLY A 31 3.96 10.49 30.48
N MET A 32 5.18 10.38 31.00
CA MET A 32 6.31 9.74 30.32
C MET A 32 6.13 8.23 30.19
N ALA A 33 5.50 7.55 31.15
CA ALA A 33 5.15 6.14 31.02
C ALA A 33 3.99 5.90 30.02
N TYR A 34 3.10 6.88 29.85
CA TYR A 34 1.98 6.84 28.91
C TYR A 34 2.42 7.22 27.49
N LEU A 35 3.31 8.21 27.35
CA LEU A 35 3.94 8.63 26.09
C LEU A 35 5.08 7.70 25.67
N GLY A 36 5.77 7.06 26.62
CA GLY A 36 6.78 6.02 26.41
C GLY A 36 6.20 4.63 26.18
N ARG A 37 4.87 4.48 26.27
CA ARG A 37 4.11 3.37 25.70
C ARG A 37 3.78 3.64 24.22
N THR A 38 4.74 4.13 23.46
CA THR A 38 4.75 3.77 22.04
C THR A 38 4.84 2.24 21.95
N PRO A 39 4.15 1.58 21.01
CA PRO A 39 4.00 0.13 21.04
C PRO A 39 5.31 -0.53 20.59
N TYR A 40 6.28 -0.63 21.49
CA TYR A 40 7.58 -1.29 21.29
C TYR A 40 7.48 -2.81 20.99
N LYS A 41 6.27 -3.37 20.92
CA LYS A 41 6.00 -4.75 20.50
C LYS A 41 5.35 -4.89 19.13
N ALA A 42 5.00 -3.80 18.45
CA ALA A 42 4.37 -3.84 17.12
C ALA A 42 5.38 -3.80 15.96
N ILE A 43 6.67 -3.60 16.27
CA ILE A 43 7.76 -3.56 15.30
C ILE A 43 8.51 -4.89 15.43
N ALA A 44 8.07 -5.92 14.70
CA ALA A 44 9.09 -6.66 13.98
C ALA A 44 9.77 -5.61 13.09
N THR A 45 11.07 -5.40 13.21
CA THR A 45 11.73 -4.38 12.38
C THR A 45 11.49 -4.74 10.92
N ILE A 46 11.27 -3.75 10.06
CA ILE A 46 11.13 -3.99 8.61
C ILE A 46 12.30 -4.85 8.08
N HIS A 47 13.48 -4.70 8.71
CA HIS A 47 14.61 -5.60 8.54
C HIS A 47 14.31 -7.07 8.91
N GLU A 48 13.81 -7.37 10.11
CA GLU A 48 13.40 -8.73 10.49
C GLU A 48 12.37 -9.30 9.50
N LEU A 49 11.42 -8.46 9.07
CA LEU A 49 10.40 -8.85 8.12
C LEU A 49 10.94 -9.13 6.71
N LEU A 50 11.76 -8.25 6.14
CA LEU A 50 12.23 -8.39 4.75
C LEU A 50 13.49 -9.27 4.67
N ALA A 51 14.43 -9.12 5.60
CA ALA A 51 15.71 -9.80 5.56
C ALA A 51 15.68 -11.22 6.16
N GLU A 52 14.91 -11.45 7.23
CA GLU A 52 14.99 -12.69 8.02
C GLU A 52 13.75 -13.58 7.90
N ASN A 53 12.62 -13.06 7.41
CA ASN A 53 11.37 -13.81 7.36
C ASN A 53 11.35 -14.86 6.23
N LYS A 54 11.49 -16.13 6.62
CA LYS A 54 11.46 -17.28 5.71
C LYS A 54 10.11 -17.46 5.01
N GLU A 55 9.01 -17.20 5.69
CA GLU A 55 7.66 -17.35 5.11
C GLU A 55 7.43 -16.33 4.00
N LEU A 56 7.83 -15.07 4.22
CA LEU A 56 7.77 -14.03 3.20
C LEU A 56 8.62 -14.41 1.97
N LYS A 57 9.87 -14.84 2.17
CA LYS A 57 10.75 -15.26 1.06
C LYS A 57 10.17 -16.43 0.29
N GLN A 58 9.57 -17.41 0.98
CA GLN A 58 8.89 -18.52 0.32
C GLN A 58 7.67 -18.05 -0.48
N ALA A 59 6.88 -17.13 0.08
CA ALA A 59 5.72 -16.55 -0.60
C ALA A 59 6.12 -15.79 -1.88
N ILE A 60 7.21 -15.02 -1.84
CA ILE A 60 7.79 -14.33 -3.00
C ILE A 60 8.29 -15.35 -4.03
N THR A 61 8.94 -16.42 -3.58
CA THR A 61 9.46 -17.48 -4.46
C THR A 61 8.37 -18.18 -5.27
N ASN A 62 7.19 -18.30 -4.68
CA ASN A 62 6.01 -18.93 -5.28
C ASN A 62 5.28 -18.03 -6.30
N LEU A 63 5.71 -16.78 -6.49
CA LEU A 63 5.19 -15.95 -7.58
C LEU A 63 5.52 -16.61 -8.93
N SER A 64 4.55 -16.65 -9.85
CA SER A 64 4.74 -17.24 -11.18
C SER A 64 5.72 -16.40 -12.01
N SER A 65 6.44 -17.04 -12.93
CA SER A 65 7.33 -16.35 -13.88
C SER A 65 6.56 -15.57 -14.94
N GLU A 66 5.36 -16.04 -15.31
CA GLU A 66 4.38 -15.30 -16.08
C GLU A 66 3.02 -15.58 -15.48
N ASP A 67 2.23 -14.53 -15.25
CA ASP A 67 0.89 -14.66 -14.70
C ASP A 67 -0.11 -13.78 -15.45
N GLN A 68 -1.33 -14.29 -15.61
CA GLN A 68 -2.45 -13.47 -16.03
C GLN A 68 -2.98 -12.74 -14.81
N ILE A 69 -2.94 -11.42 -14.88
CA ILE A 69 -3.20 -10.58 -13.71
C ILE A 69 -4.61 -9.97 -13.73
N GLY A 70 -5.20 -9.88 -14.90
CA GLY A 70 -6.54 -9.35 -15.06
C GLY A 70 -6.90 -9.22 -16.53
N TYR A 71 -7.97 -8.49 -16.80
CA TYR A 71 -8.32 -8.06 -18.13
C TYR A 71 -9.16 -6.80 -18.09
N ALA A 72 -9.20 -6.08 -19.21
CA ALA A 72 -10.20 -5.05 -19.46
C ALA A 72 -10.98 -5.40 -20.72
N LYS A 73 -12.27 -5.06 -20.71
CA LYS A 73 -13.10 -5.09 -21.91
C LYS A 73 -13.85 -3.79 -22.09
N VAL A 74 -14.08 -3.40 -23.33
CA VAL A 74 -14.94 -2.27 -23.65
C VAL A 74 -16.39 -2.72 -23.52
N VAL A 75 -17.14 -2.03 -22.66
CA VAL A 75 -18.58 -2.25 -22.47
C VAL A 75 -19.38 -1.40 -23.45
N ALA A 76 -18.93 -0.16 -23.70
CA ALA A 76 -19.55 0.75 -24.66
C ALA A 76 -18.57 1.85 -25.10
N GLN A 77 -18.67 2.28 -26.35
CA GLN A 77 -18.05 3.47 -26.90
C GLN A 77 -19.11 4.38 -27.50
N GLN A 78 -19.15 5.65 -27.08
CA GLN A 78 -20.19 6.58 -27.50
C GLN A 78 -19.67 8.01 -27.65
N MET A 79 -20.19 8.72 -28.63
CA MET A 79 -19.95 10.16 -28.79
C MET A 79 -20.90 10.94 -27.88
N ARG A 80 -20.36 11.85 -27.08
CA ARG A 80 -21.11 12.82 -26.27
C ARG A 80 -20.55 14.21 -26.56
N ASP A 81 -21.38 15.13 -27.03
CA ASP A 81 -20.99 16.51 -27.34
C ASP A 81 -19.73 16.63 -28.22
N GLY A 82 -19.55 15.72 -29.17
CA GLY A 82 -18.40 15.70 -30.09
C GLY A 82 -17.15 15.03 -29.52
N GLU A 83 -17.20 14.47 -28.32
CA GLU A 83 -16.10 13.72 -27.70
C GLU A 83 -16.45 12.23 -27.54
N LEU A 84 -15.48 11.36 -27.85
CA LEU A 84 -15.62 9.92 -27.63
C LEU A 84 -15.47 9.61 -26.14
N PHE A 85 -16.37 8.79 -25.60
CA PHE A 85 -16.26 8.20 -24.26
C PHE A 85 -16.24 6.69 -24.36
N THR A 86 -15.25 6.07 -23.71
CA THR A 86 -15.12 4.62 -23.60
C THR A 86 -15.47 4.19 -22.18
N THR A 87 -16.51 3.38 -22.04
CA THR A 87 -16.82 2.67 -20.81
C THR A 87 -16.13 1.31 -20.83
N ILE A 88 -15.26 1.06 -19.87
CA ILE A 88 -14.55 -0.21 -19.71
C ILE A 88 -15.02 -0.94 -18.46
N ARG A 89 -14.95 -2.27 -18.51
CA ARG A 89 -14.97 -3.13 -17.32
C ARG A 89 -13.58 -3.67 -17.10
N PHE A 90 -12.97 -3.26 -16.00
CA PHE A 90 -11.69 -3.76 -15.52
C PHE A 90 -11.93 -4.89 -14.52
N VAL A 91 -11.17 -5.97 -14.67
CA VAL A 91 -11.24 -7.12 -13.78
C VAL A 91 -9.82 -7.53 -13.38
N GLU A 92 -9.62 -7.71 -12.09
CA GLU A 92 -8.45 -8.41 -11.55
C GLU A 92 -8.85 -9.83 -11.14
N THR A 93 -7.97 -10.79 -11.40
CA THR A 93 -8.21 -12.22 -11.15
C THR A 93 -7.43 -12.71 -9.93
N ALA A 94 -7.71 -13.91 -9.44
CA ALA A 94 -6.91 -14.52 -8.38
C ALA A 94 -5.62 -15.14 -8.97
N ARG A 95 -4.52 -15.10 -8.22
CA ARG A 95 -3.21 -15.65 -8.63
C ARG A 95 -3.25 -17.14 -8.99
N ASN A 96 -4.06 -17.91 -8.26
CA ASN A 96 -4.18 -19.37 -8.45
C ASN A 96 -5.40 -19.78 -9.30
N ASN A 97 -6.25 -18.84 -9.71
CA ASN A 97 -7.44 -19.13 -10.50
C ASN A 97 -7.85 -17.92 -11.35
N LYS A 98 -7.52 -17.99 -12.64
CA LYS A 98 -7.79 -16.94 -13.63
C LYS A 98 -9.29 -16.70 -13.87
N LEU A 99 -10.16 -17.63 -13.48
CA LEU A 99 -11.61 -17.48 -13.58
C LEU A 99 -12.23 -16.82 -12.34
N LYS A 100 -11.50 -16.81 -11.22
CA LYS A 100 -11.96 -16.16 -9.98
C LYS A 100 -11.61 -14.69 -10.04
N LYS A 101 -12.64 -13.85 -10.14
CA LYS A 101 -12.51 -12.39 -10.03
C LYS A 101 -12.34 -11.99 -8.57
N ILE A 102 -11.42 -11.08 -8.32
CA ILE A 102 -11.17 -10.53 -6.97
C ILE A 102 -11.48 -9.03 -6.90
N LEU A 103 -11.47 -8.36 -8.06
CA LEU A 103 -11.84 -6.97 -8.24
C LEU A 103 -12.56 -6.85 -9.58
N GLU A 104 -13.66 -6.11 -9.61
CA GLU A 104 -14.37 -5.74 -10.84
C GLU A 104 -14.84 -4.29 -10.68
N LYS A 105 -14.44 -3.41 -11.61
CA LYS A 105 -14.80 -1.99 -11.61
C LYS A 105 -15.11 -1.54 -13.03
N GLU A 106 -16.08 -0.65 -13.16
CA GLU A 106 -16.40 0.00 -14.42
C GLU A 106 -15.97 1.47 -14.39
N TYR A 107 -15.38 1.92 -15.49
CA TYR A 107 -14.89 3.27 -15.64
C TYR A 107 -15.36 3.85 -16.97
N THR A 108 -15.80 5.10 -16.97
CA THR A 108 -16.09 5.84 -18.20
C THR A 108 -15.06 6.93 -18.36
N ILE A 109 -14.31 6.86 -19.46
CA ILE A 109 -13.12 7.67 -19.71
C ILE A 109 -13.28 8.37 -21.06
N ALA A 110 -12.93 9.64 -21.14
CA ALA A 110 -12.88 10.37 -22.41
C ALA A 110 -11.71 9.85 -23.27
N GLY A 111 -11.99 9.58 -24.54
CA GLY A 111 -11.05 8.97 -25.48
C GLY A 111 -11.18 7.44 -25.56
N ASP A 112 -10.33 6.86 -26.39
CA ASP A 112 -10.16 5.41 -26.53
C ASP A 112 -8.74 4.94 -26.23
N ILE A 113 -7.83 5.84 -25.84
CA ILE A 113 -6.47 5.48 -25.41
C ILE A 113 -6.42 5.47 -23.88
N ILE A 114 -6.53 4.28 -23.32
CA ILE A 114 -6.65 4.11 -21.87
C ILE A 114 -5.33 3.58 -21.30
N HIS A 115 -4.83 4.26 -20.27
CA HIS A 115 -3.65 3.92 -19.51
C HIS A 115 -4.05 3.15 -18.24
N PHE A 116 -3.32 2.09 -17.94
CA PHE A 116 -3.41 1.29 -16.72
C PHE A 116 -2.08 1.40 -15.98
N ASP A 117 -2.08 2.05 -14.83
CA ASP A 117 -0.90 2.32 -14.00
C ASP A 117 -0.79 1.28 -12.90
N ALA A 118 0.37 0.62 -12.82
CA ALA A 118 0.73 -0.29 -11.76
C ALA A 118 2.06 0.12 -11.10
N LEU A 119 2.17 -0.07 -9.78
CA LEU A 119 3.46 -0.12 -9.11
C LEU A 119 4.07 -1.50 -9.30
N ILE A 120 5.33 -1.58 -9.70
CA ILE A 120 6.09 -2.82 -9.85
C ILE A 120 7.13 -2.88 -8.74
N VAL A 121 7.25 -4.03 -8.09
CA VAL A 121 8.32 -4.33 -7.13
C VAL A 121 9.10 -5.51 -7.67
N LYS A 122 10.38 -5.29 -7.97
CA LYS A 122 11.29 -6.31 -8.47
C LYS A 122 12.17 -6.81 -7.34
N PHE A 123 12.12 -8.11 -7.08
CA PHE A 123 12.93 -8.74 -6.04
C PHE A 123 14.29 -9.18 -6.57
N GLY A 124 15.31 -9.02 -5.72
CA GLY A 124 16.64 -9.56 -5.92
C GLY A 124 16.68 -11.07 -5.67
N ASN A 125 17.86 -11.65 -5.89
CA ASN A 125 18.07 -13.10 -5.86
C ASN A 125 18.25 -13.69 -4.46
N LYS A 126 18.43 -12.87 -3.41
CA LYS A 126 18.49 -13.32 -2.01
C LYS A 126 17.09 -13.36 -1.36
N MET A 127 16.15 -12.56 -1.86
CA MET A 127 14.72 -12.60 -1.49
C MET A 127 14.01 -13.79 -2.12
N VAL A 128 14.44 -14.20 -3.31
CA VAL A 128 13.89 -15.36 -4.02
C VAL A 128 14.76 -16.58 -3.74
N MET A 129 14.21 -17.57 -3.04
CA MET A 129 14.97 -18.72 -2.54
C MET A 129 15.54 -19.61 -3.65
N ASP A 130 14.92 -19.61 -4.84
CA ASP A 130 15.41 -20.36 -6.01
C ASP A 130 16.38 -19.54 -6.89
N GLY A 131 16.74 -18.32 -6.47
CA GLY A 131 17.66 -17.42 -7.15
C GLY A 131 17.13 -16.81 -8.47
N LYS A 132 15.89 -17.12 -8.86
CA LYS A 132 15.29 -16.59 -10.08
C LYS A 132 14.70 -15.21 -9.82
N THR A 133 14.55 -14.41 -10.88
CA THR A 133 13.85 -13.12 -10.77
C THR A 133 12.38 -13.32 -10.46
N ARG A 134 11.82 -12.47 -9.60
CA ARG A 134 10.38 -12.34 -9.34
C ARG A 134 10.00 -10.88 -9.26
N ALA A 135 8.77 -10.59 -9.64
CA ALA A 135 8.18 -9.28 -9.47
C ALA A 135 6.75 -9.41 -8.96
N LEU A 136 6.32 -8.42 -8.19
CA LEU A 136 4.90 -8.21 -7.87
C LEU A 136 4.44 -6.92 -8.54
N TYR A 137 3.13 -6.78 -8.71
CA TYR A 137 2.51 -5.54 -9.12
C TYR A 137 1.37 -5.13 -8.19
N LEU A 138 1.11 -3.83 -8.12
CA LEU A 138 -0.06 -3.24 -7.48
C LEU A 138 -0.75 -2.32 -8.48
N TRP A 139 -1.99 -2.61 -8.87
CA TRP A 139 -2.75 -1.66 -9.68
C TRP A 139 -2.96 -0.36 -8.90
N ARG A 140 -2.92 0.77 -9.58
CA ARG A 140 -3.09 2.09 -8.96
C ARG A 140 -4.31 2.78 -9.48
N ARG A 141 -4.33 3.00 -10.80
CA ARG A 141 -5.33 3.84 -11.44
C ARG A 141 -5.45 3.56 -12.92
N VAL A 142 -6.57 4.02 -13.47
CA VAL A 142 -6.85 4.05 -14.89
C VAL A 142 -7.24 5.45 -15.34
N TYR A 143 -6.76 5.88 -16.50
CA TYR A 143 -7.00 7.23 -17.02
C TYR A 143 -6.89 7.29 -18.55
N GLY A 144 -7.57 8.26 -19.15
CA GLY A 144 -7.52 8.50 -20.60
C GLY A 144 -6.33 9.36 -21.01
N GLU A 145 -6.04 9.40 -22.31
CA GLU A 145 -4.94 10.18 -22.88
C GLU A 145 -5.09 11.70 -22.70
N LYS A 146 -6.30 12.17 -22.42
CA LYS A 146 -6.61 13.58 -22.17
C LYS A 146 -6.68 13.93 -20.68
N MET A 147 -6.43 12.96 -19.80
CA MET A 147 -6.46 13.14 -18.35
C MET A 147 -5.05 13.17 -17.78
N THR A 148 -4.81 13.97 -16.76
CA THR A 148 -3.58 13.84 -15.98
C THR A 148 -3.64 12.57 -15.11
N PRO A 149 -2.50 11.93 -14.79
CA PRO A 149 -2.52 10.78 -13.90
C PRO A 149 -3.16 11.09 -12.52
N ALA A 150 -3.05 12.33 -12.03
CA ALA A 150 -3.63 12.75 -10.76
C ALA A 150 -5.17 12.70 -10.75
N GLU A 151 -5.80 12.87 -11.92
CA GLU A 151 -7.26 12.79 -12.11
C GLU A 151 -7.74 11.37 -12.42
N GLY A 152 -6.82 10.41 -12.53
CA GLY A 152 -7.13 9.03 -12.86
C GLY A 152 -7.99 8.34 -11.80
N PHE A 153 -8.86 7.45 -12.25
CA PHE A 153 -9.74 6.69 -11.37
C PHE A 153 -8.95 5.61 -10.65
N SER A 154 -9.08 5.52 -9.32
CA SER A 154 -8.35 4.53 -8.52
C SER A 154 -8.84 3.10 -8.80
N ILE A 155 -7.89 2.17 -8.96
CA ILE A 155 -8.13 0.73 -9.06
C ILE A 155 -8.02 0.10 -7.67
N GLU A 156 -6.90 0.29 -7.00
CA GLU A 156 -6.69 -0.10 -5.59
C GLU A 156 -6.32 1.13 -4.76
N GLU A 157 -6.51 1.03 -3.45
CA GLU A 157 -6.13 2.08 -2.51
C GLU A 157 -4.62 1.99 -2.17
N PRO A 158 -3.85 3.07 -2.30
CA PRO A 158 -2.44 3.08 -1.89
C PRO A 158 -2.28 2.69 -0.41
N GLY A 159 -1.27 1.89 -0.10
CA GLY A 159 -0.98 1.39 1.25
C GLY A 159 -1.91 0.26 1.74
N ALA A 160 -3.01 -0.04 1.04
CA ALA A 160 -3.87 -1.16 1.38
C ALA A 160 -3.26 -2.49 0.90
N GLU A 161 -3.57 -3.58 1.63
CA GLU A 161 -3.27 -4.94 1.18
C GLU A 161 -4.12 -5.27 -0.05
N PRO A 162 -3.50 -5.55 -1.22
CA PRO A 162 -4.25 -5.91 -2.41
C PRO A 162 -4.85 -7.30 -2.24
N GLN A 163 -6.11 -7.44 -2.64
CA GLN A 163 -6.86 -8.67 -2.46
C GLN A 163 -6.20 -9.88 -3.15
N ARG A 164 -5.42 -9.64 -4.23
CA ARG A 164 -4.71 -10.69 -4.97
C ARG A 164 -3.63 -11.40 -4.16
N TYR A 165 -3.04 -10.72 -3.19
CA TYR A 165 -1.94 -11.23 -2.38
C TYR A 165 -2.34 -11.51 -0.94
N LYS A 166 -3.64 -11.44 -0.62
CA LYS A 166 -4.16 -11.72 0.72
C LYS A 166 -3.76 -13.11 1.22
N ASP A 167 -3.68 -14.09 0.32
CA ASP A 167 -3.23 -15.46 0.59
C ASP A 167 -1.70 -15.58 0.67
N MET A 168 -0.96 -14.72 -0.05
CA MET A 168 0.50 -14.74 -0.12
C MET A 168 1.11 -14.45 1.25
N LEU A 169 0.57 -13.46 1.95
CA LEU A 169 1.04 -13.07 3.28
C LEU A 169 0.17 -13.67 4.39
N GLU A 170 -0.64 -14.71 4.11
CA GLU A 170 -1.60 -15.25 5.08
C GLU A 170 -0.93 -15.69 6.38
N ALA A 171 0.23 -16.35 6.27
CA ALA A 171 1.02 -16.86 7.38
C ALA A 171 1.62 -15.75 8.28
N LEU A 172 1.76 -14.53 7.76
CA LEU A 172 2.33 -13.42 8.51
C LEU A 172 1.32 -12.85 9.53
N PRO A 173 1.78 -12.35 10.69
CA PRO A 173 0.96 -11.53 11.58
C PRO A 173 0.40 -10.30 10.86
N ILE A 174 -0.82 -9.89 11.20
CA ILE A 174 -1.52 -8.75 10.57
C ILE A 174 -0.67 -7.47 10.55
N GLU A 175 0.05 -7.18 11.62
CA GLU A 175 0.91 -5.99 11.71
C GLU A 175 2.10 -6.06 10.74
N GLN A 176 2.65 -7.26 10.50
CA GLN A 176 3.71 -7.45 9.51
C GLN A 176 3.19 -7.30 8.07
N LYS A 177 1.95 -7.74 7.78
CA LYS A 177 1.33 -7.51 6.46
C LYS A 177 1.18 -6.03 6.17
N LYS A 178 0.62 -5.29 7.14
CA LYS A 178 0.46 -3.83 7.03
C LYS A 178 1.80 -3.15 6.81
N LEU A 179 2.80 -3.52 7.60
CA LEU A 179 4.16 -2.97 7.50
C LEU A 179 4.76 -3.25 6.11
N PHE A 180 4.63 -4.48 5.58
CA PHE A 180 5.09 -4.79 4.23
C PHE A 180 4.45 -3.86 3.20
N TRP A 181 3.12 -3.75 3.21
CA TRP A 181 2.41 -2.96 2.20
C TRP A 181 2.67 -1.46 2.33
N SER A 182 2.74 -0.90 3.55
CA SER A 182 3.06 0.52 3.73
C SER A 182 4.48 0.85 3.25
N GLU A 183 5.45 0.01 3.59
CA GLU A 183 6.86 0.24 3.25
C GLU A 183 7.13 0.10 1.76
N ILE A 184 6.44 -0.79 1.03
CA ILE A 184 6.59 -0.90 -0.42
C ILE A 184 6.33 0.43 -1.13
N TRP A 185 5.41 1.27 -0.64
CA TRP A 185 5.15 2.59 -1.21
C TRP A 185 6.24 3.62 -0.85
N GLU A 186 6.76 3.57 0.37
CA GLU A 186 7.78 4.51 0.89
C GLU A 186 9.19 4.20 0.37
N LEU A 187 9.52 2.91 0.19
CA LEU A 187 10.85 2.43 -0.18
C LEU A 187 11.24 2.78 -1.62
N ALA A 188 10.32 3.23 -2.46
CA ALA A 188 10.59 3.43 -3.89
C ALA A 188 11.73 4.42 -4.19
N ASN A 189 12.03 5.34 -3.28
CA ASN A 189 13.08 6.33 -3.44
C ASN A 189 14.30 6.13 -2.51
N ASP A 190 14.32 5.06 -1.71
CA ASP A 190 15.39 4.78 -0.73
C ASP A 190 16.28 3.62 -1.23
N THR A 191 17.26 3.93 -2.08
CA THR A 191 18.08 2.90 -2.74
C THR A 191 18.96 2.11 -1.77
N GLU A 192 19.34 2.70 -0.63
CA GLU A 192 20.11 2.02 0.41
C GLU A 192 19.26 0.94 1.10
N LYS A 193 18.04 1.30 1.52
CA LYS A 193 17.11 0.32 2.11
C LYS A 193 16.64 -0.74 1.13
N LEU A 194 16.40 -0.38 -0.14
CA LEU A 194 16.07 -1.34 -1.18
C LEU A 194 17.17 -2.41 -1.31
N ALA A 195 18.44 -2.00 -1.34
CA ALA A 195 19.57 -2.92 -1.42
C ALA A 195 19.72 -3.77 -0.16
N GLU A 196 19.50 -3.20 1.03
CA GLU A 196 19.52 -3.92 2.31
C GLU A 196 18.50 -5.06 2.35
N TYR A 197 17.31 -4.81 1.80
CA TYR A 197 16.20 -5.77 1.75
C TYR A 197 16.19 -6.63 0.48
N ASP A 198 17.25 -6.55 -0.34
CA ASP A 198 17.37 -7.25 -1.61
C ASP A 198 16.12 -7.07 -2.51
N ILE A 199 15.61 -5.84 -2.53
CA ILE A 199 14.64 -5.35 -3.50
C ILE A 199 15.44 -4.62 -4.57
N SER A 200 15.36 -5.09 -5.82
CA SER A 200 16.13 -4.54 -6.93
C SER A 200 15.62 -3.17 -7.39
N ALA A 201 14.30 -2.99 -7.42
CA ALA A 201 13.66 -1.75 -7.83
C ALA A 201 12.19 -1.71 -7.43
N ILE A 202 11.67 -0.51 -7.19
CA ILE A 202 10.24 -0.23 -7.12
C ILE A 202 9.96 0.94 -8.05
N TYR A 203 9.00 0.81 -8.97
CA TYR A 203 8.72 1.85 -9.95
C TYR A 203 7.29 1.78 -10.48
N GLY A 204 6.76 2.91 -10.95
CA GLY A 204 5.49 2.94 -11.68
C GLY A 204 5.65 2.46 -13.11
N ASN A 205 4.66 1.72 -13.61
CA ASN A 205 4.58 1.26 -14.98
C ASN A 205 3.15 1.51 -15.49
N ALA A 206 3.01 2.51 -16.37
CA ALA A 206 1.76 2.80 -17.06
C ALA A 206 1.80 2.22 -18.47
N VAL A 207 0.91 1.26 -18.72
CA VAL A 207 0.72 0.62 -20.03
C VAL A 207 -0.57 1.11 -20.64
N TYR A 208 -0.60 1.34 -21.94
CA TYR A 208 -1.77 1.89 -22.61
C TYR A 208 -2.06 1.22 -23.92
N TRP A 209 -3.35 1.22 -24.29
CA TRP A 209 -3.81 0.70 -25.56
C TRP A 209 -4.94 1.56 -26.10
N LYS A 210 -5.12 1.48 -27.42
CA LYS A 210 -6.31 1.95 -28.09
C LYS A 210 -7.39 0.89 -27.98
N LEU A 211 -8.36 1.11 -27.11
CA LEU A 211 -9.41 0.16 -26.75
C LEU A 211 -10.51 0.15 -27.81
N ARG A 212 -11.02 -1.03 -28.14
CA ARG A 212 -12.09 -1.23 -29.12
C ARG A 212 -13.12 -2.21 -28.58
N GLU A 213 -14.38 -1.98 -28.92
CA GLU A 213 -15.45 -2.94 -28.73
C GLU A 213 -15.16 -4.28 -29.42
N GLY A 214 -15.67 -5.36 -28.82
CA GLY A 214 -15.46 -6.74 -29.31
C GLY A 214 -14.08 -7.32 -29.03
N LEU A 215 -13.24 -6.65 -28.23
CA LEU A 215 -11.92 -7.14 -27.81
C LEU A 215 -11.80 -7.20 -26.28
N ILE A 216 -11.10 -8.22 -25.81
CA ILE A 216 -10.66 -8.39 -24.43
C ILE A 216 -9.14 -8.19 -24.38
N TYR A 217 -8.71 -7.30 -23.50
CA TYR A 217 -7.31 -6.98 -23.25
C TYR A 217 -6.87 -7.70 -21.98
N ILE A 218 -6.29 -8.88 -22.11
CA ILE A 218 -5.83 -9.70 -21.00
C ILE A 218 -4.48 -9.17 -20.52
N PHE A 219 -4.39 -8.75 -19.28
CA PHE A 219 -3.14 -8.25 -18.71
C PHE A 219 -2.29 -9.42 -18.22
N LYS A 220 -1.02 -9.42 -18.60
CA LYS A 220 -0.01 -10.34 -18.10
C LYS A 220 1.15 -9.58 -17.47
N ILE A 221 1.81 -10.23 -16.53
CA ILE A 221 3.09 -9.80 -15.98
C ILE A 221 4.11 -10.92 -16.10
N ASN A 222 5.36 -10.58 -16.41
CA ASN A 222 6.47 -11.52 -16.36
C ASN A 222 7.33 -11.34 -15.10
N SER A 223 8.33 -12.20 -14.94
CA SER A 223 9.21 -12.23 -13.77
C SER A 223 10.04 -10.96 -13.58
N THR A 224 10.20 -10.13 -14.62
CA THR A 224 10.92 -8.85 -14.53
C THR A 224 10.00 -7.68 -14.17
N GLY A 225 8.69 -7.92 -14.10
CA GLY A 225 7.68 -6.91 -13.79
C GLY A 225 7.17 -6.14 -14.99
N GLN A 226 7.47 -6.60 -16.21
CA GLN A 226 6.88 -6.04 -17.42
C GLN A 226 5.41 -6.46 -17.52
N VAL A 227 4.52 -5.47 -17.54
CA VAL A 227 3.10 -5.66 -17.83
C VAL A 227 2.88 -5.49 -19.33
N TYR A 228 2.09 -6.38 -19.93
CA TYR A 228 1.76 -6.32 -21.36
C TYR A 228 0.38 -6.98 -21.62
N PRO A 229 -0.29 -6.67 -22.74
CA PRO A 229 -1.58 -7.26 -23.03
C PRO A 229 -1.41 -8.54 -23.87
N GLU A 230 -2.38 -9.43 -23.76
CA GLU A 230 -2.76 -10.35 -24.82
C GLU A 230 -4.16 -9.95 -25.28
N ILE A 231 -4.33 -9.68 -26.58
CA ILE A 231 -5.60 -9.20 -27.13
C ILE A 231 -6.31 -10.38 -27.77
N VAL A 232 -7.53 -10.65 -27.31
CA VAL A 232 -8.39 -11.72 -27.85
C VAL A 232 -9.76 -11.17 -28.23
N PRO A 233 -10.46 -11.76 -29.22
CA PRO A 233 -11.84 -11.39 -29.50
C PRO A 233 -12.77 -11.71 -28.33
N ASP A 234 -13.77 -10.85 -28.09
CA ASP A 234 -14.91 -11.11 -27.20
C ASP A 234 -15.93 -11.94 -27.99
N ILE A 235 -15.80 -13.28 -27.91
CA ILE A 235 -16.63 -14.27 -28.62
C ILE A 235 -17.86 -14.70 -27.84
#